data_AF-A0A849N761-F1
#
_entry.id   AF-A0A849N761-F1
#
_cell.length_a   1.000
_cell.length_b   1.000
_cell.length_c   1.000
_cell.angle_alpha   90.00
_cell.angle_beta   90.00
_cell.angle_gamma   90.00
#
_symmetry.space_group_name_H-M   'P 1'
#
loop_
_entity.id
_entity.type
_entity.pdbx_description
1 polymer ?
#
loop_
_entity_poly.entity_id
_entity_poly.type
_entity_poly.pdbx_seq_one_letter_code
_entity_poly.pdbx_strand_id
1 'polypeptide(L)'
;MKRIIYFKKFLFAIIFIPLISINSQDLTAFNMIGKKLSAVIADYGKPVHHDKSNLEMECVFYKEKDYQMVFVANQKGVYHVQGFKIFNDKNSAHKTMNKLLADCSKKGFKIDTLNVSEFDLRAKNIEVNISMFENPHSHKYEIKIDAFKREG
;
A
#
# COMPACT_ATOMS: atom_id res chain seq x y z
N MET A 1 16.62 26.99 44.86
CA MET A 1 17.09 25.80 44.08
C MET A 1 16.03 24.71 43.82
N LYS A 2 14.76 24.82 44.25
CA LYS A 2 13.73 23.77 43.98
C LYS A 2 12.99 23.90 42.64
N ARG A 3 13.04 25.06 41.96
CA ARG A 3 12.33 25.30 40.68
C ARG A 3 13.01 24.68 39.45
N ILE A 4 14.32 24.43 39.49
CA ILE A 4 15.08 23.87 38.35
C ILE A 4 14.84 22.35 38.21
N ILE A 5 14.47 21.68 39.31
CA ILE A 5 14.27 20.21 39.33
C ILE A 5 12.99 19.81 38.59
N TYR A 6 11.94 20.63 38.65
CA TYR A 6 10.69 20.36 37.93
C TYR A 6 10.80 20.56 36.42
N PHE A 7 11.68 21.45 35.96
CA PHE A 7 11.90 21.68 34.53
C PHE A 7 12.59 20.50 33.85
N LYS A 8 13.51 19.80 34.55
CA LYS A 8 14.17 18.59 34.03
C LYS A 8 13.23 17.38 33.92
N LYS A 9 12.19 17.30 34.78
CA LYS A 9 11.18 16.23 34.69
C LYS A 9 10.17 16.47 33.57
N PHE A 10 9.86 17.73 33.24
CA PHE A 10 8.98 18.05 32.13
C PHE A 10 9.66 17.88 30.76
N LEU A 11 10.97 18.15 30.68
CA LEU A 11 11.75 17.99 29.43
C LEU A 11 11.91 16.52 29.00
N PHE A 12 11.83 15.56 29.93
CA PHE A 12 11.94 14.13 29.63
C PHE A 12 10.64 13.53 29.06
N ALA A 13 9.50 14.22 29.20
CA ALA A 13 8.21 13.72 28.71
C ALA A 13 7.99 13.95 27.20
N ILE A 14 8.75 14.86 26.57
CA ILE A 14 8.59 15.20 25.15
C ILE A 14 9.41 14.26 24.23
N ILE A 15 10.36 13.50 24.78
CA ILE A 15 11.26 12.63 24.00
C ILE A 15 10.61 11.27 23.67
N PHE A 16 9.44 10.96 24.24
CA PHE A 16 8.70 9.72 23.98
C PHE A 16 7.51 9.91 23.02
N ILE A 17 7.65 10.76 21.99
CA ILE A 17 6.78 10.59 20.81
C ILE A 17 7.31 9.34 20.10
N PRO A 18 6.60 8.20 20.10
CA PRO A 18 7.03 7.08 19.29
C PRO A 18 7.06 7.56 17.85
N LEU A 19 8.23 7.46 17.22
CA LEU A 19 8.35 7.46 15.76
C LEU A 19 7.56 6.25 15.28
N ILE A 20 6.24 6.43 15.11
CA ILE A 20 5.37 5.43 14.52
C ILE A 20 5.87 5.33 13.08
N SER A 21 6.75 4.36 12.85
CA SER A 21 7.18 3.98 11.52
C SER A 21 6.00 3.29 10.87
N ILE A 22 5.15 4.08 10.21
CA ILE A 22 4.02 3.61 9.41
C ILE A 22 4.59 3.04 8.10
N ASN A 23 5.34 1.94 8.19
CA ASN A 23 6.02 1.30 7.05
C ASN A 23 5.34 -0.03 6.68
N SER A 24 4.04 0.01 6.40
CA SER A 24 3.30 -1.17 5.93
C SER A 24 2.13 -0.85 4.98
N GLN A 25 1.99 0.39 4.51
CA GLN A 25 0.80 0.79 3.75
C GLN A 25 0.87 0.46 2.25
N ASP A 26 2.07 0.28 1.69
CA ASP A 26 2.30 0.23 0.24
C ASP A 26 1.58 -0.95 -0.44
N LEU A 27 1.78 -2.18 0.06
CA LEU A 27 1.18 -3.38 -0.53
C LEU A 27 -0.27 -3.63 -0.10
N THR A 28 -0.91 -2.66 0.54
CA THR A 28 -2.32 -2.77 0.93
C THR A 28 -3.19 -1.67 0.32
N ALA A 29 -2.67 -1.01 -0.72
CA ALA A 29 -3.31 0.08 -1.45
C ALA A 29 -4.67 -0.29 -2.04
N PHE A 30 -4.93 -1.56 -2.33
CA PHE A 30 -6.25 -2.06 -2.74
C PHE A 30 -7.35 -1.82 -1.70
N ASN A 31 -7.03 -1.55 -0.43
CA ASN A 31 -8.01 -1.10 0.57
C ASN A 31 -8.59 0.29 0.26
N MET A 32 -8.03 1.02 -0.70
CA MET A 32 -8.57 2.30 -1.18
C MET A 32 -9.66 2.13 -2.22
N ILE A 33 -9.87 0.94 -2.77
CA ILE A 33 -10.98 0.68 -3.70
C ILE A 33 -12.31 1.12 -3.07
N GLY A 34 -13.06 1.93 -3.80
CA GLY A 34 -14.32 2.54 -3.39
C GLY A 34 -14.19 3.84 -2.58
N LYS A 35 -13.00 4.21 -2.09
CA LYS A 35 -12.77 5.48 -1.39
C LYS A 35 -12.58 6.63 -2.38
N LYS A 36 -12.75 7.87 -1.92
CA LYS A 36 -12.44 9.07 -2.71
C LYS A 36 -10.92 9.28 -2.82
N LEU A 37 -10.44 9.92 -3.90
CA LEU A 37 -9.02 10.30 -4.02
C LEU A 37 -8.54 11.20 -2.88
N SER A 38 -9.41 12.00 -2.27
CA SER A 38 -9.05 12.79 -1.09
C SER A 38 -8.61 11.92 0.09
N ALA A 39 -9.17 10.71 0.24
CA ALA A 39 -8.73 9.76 1.26
C ALA A 39 -7.37 9.14 0.89
N VAL A 40 -7.14 8.86 -0.40
CA VAL A 40 -5.82 8.41 -0.90
C VAL A 40 -4.76 9.46 -0.59
N ILE A 41 -5.02 10.73 -0.90
CA ILE A 41 -4.09 11.84 -0.65
C ILE A 41 -3.87 12.06 0.86
N ALA A 42 -4.90 11.84 1.68
CA ALA A 42 -4.75 11.90 3.14
C ALA A 42 -3.86 10.78 3.70
N ASP A 43 -3.99 9.56 3.18
CA ASP A 43 -3.25 8.39 3.66
C ASP A 43 -1.81 8.33 3.11
N TYR A 44 -1.61 8.69 1.84
CA TYR A 44 -0.33 8.57 1.13
C TYR A 44 0.40 9.91 0.92
N GLY A 45 -0.22 11.04 1.27
CA GLY A 45 0.34 12.37 1.06
C GLY A 45 0.22 12.87 -0.39
N LYS A 46 1.08 13.84 -0.73
CA LYS A 46 1.07 14.49 -2.05
C LYS A 46 1.61 13.53 -3.12
N PRO A 47 0.86 13.27 -4.21
CA PRO A 47 1.35 12.41 -5.29
C PRO A 47 2.49 13.08 -6.07
N VAL A 48 3.32 12.27 -6.70
CA VAL A 48 4.37 12.72 -7.63
C VAL A 48 3.75 13.28 -8.91
N HIS A 49 2.64 12.67 -9.35
CA HIS A 49 1.87 13.14 -10.49
C HIS A 49 0.36 12.94 -10.25
N HIS A 50 -0.44 13.90 -10.71
CA HIS A 50 -1.91 13.83 -10.68
C HIS A 50 -2.43 14.22 -12.06
N ASP A 51 -2.92 13.24 -12.80
CA ASP A 51 -3.53 13.43 -14.10
C ASP A 51 -5.05 13.63 -13.95
N LYS A 52 -5.53 14.73 -14.50
CA LYS A 52 -6.96 15.13 -14.57
C LYS A 52 -7.38 15.47 -16.00
N SER A 53 -6.64 14.97 -16.99
CA SER A 53 -6.91 15.23 -18.41
C SER A 53 -8.26 14.68 -18.85
N ASN A 54 -8.79 13.66 -18.17
CA ASN A 54 -10.12 13.11 -18.39
C ASN A 54 -11.09 13.58 -17.29
N LEU A 55 -12.24 14.15 -17.67
CA LEU A 55 -13.24 14.65 -16.71
C LEU A 55 -13.98 13.53 -15.97
N GLU A 56 -13.98 12.31 -16.50
CA GLU A 56 -14.64 11.15 -15.90
C GLU A 56 -13.69 10.30 -15.07
N MET A 57 -12.38 10.56 -15.16
CA MET A 57 -11.34 9.74 -14.56
C MET A 57 -10.12 10.55 -14.13
N GLU A 58 -9.71 10.37 -12.88
CA GLU A 58 -8.48 10.94 -12.34
C GLU A 58 -7.48 9.84 -11.98
N CYS A 59 -6.21 10.06 -12.29
CA CYS A 59 -5.12 9.15 -11.95
C CYS A 59 -4.11 9.84 -11.03
N VAL A 60 -3.76 9.21 -9.91
CA VAL A 60 -2.70 9.70 -9.01
C VAL A 60 -1.57 8.69 -8.92
N PHE A 61 -0.35 9.20 -9.01
CA PHE A 61 0.87 8.41 -9.06
C PHE A 61 1.75 8.71 -7.86
N TYR A 62 2.15 7.65 -7.17
CA TYR A 62 3.09 7.69 -6.05
C TYR A 62 4.32 6.87 -6.41
N LYS A 63 5.49 7.39 -6.10
CA LYS A 63 6.76 6.70 -6.35
C LYS A 63 7.77 7.06 -5.29
N GLU A 64 8.36 6.02 -4.72
CA GLU A 64 9.53 6.10 -3.84
C GLU A 64 10.63 5.19 -4.39
N LYS A 65 11.75 5.09 -3.66
CA LYS A 65 12.89 4.27 -4.08
C LYS A 65 12.54 2.80 -4.28
N ASP A 66 11.69 2.24 -3.41
CA ASP A 66 11.38 0.82 -3.35
C ASP A 66 9.90 0.50 -3.64
N TYR A 67 9.07 1.48 -3.96
CA TYR A 67 7.69 1.22 -4.38
C TYR A 67 7.16 2.21 -5.41
N GLN A 68 6.14 1.77 -6.15
CA GLN A 68 5.31 2.63 -7.00
C GLN A 68 3.85 2.22 -6.82
N MET A 69 2.94 3.19 -6.84
CA MET A 69 1.50 2.96 -6.82
C MET A 69 0.79 3.93 -7.77
N VAL A 70 -0.29 3.44 -8.37
CA VAL A 70 -1.21 4.19 -9.22
C VAL A 70 -2.61 3.93 -8.71
N PHE A 71 -3.37 4.99 -8.48
CA PHE A 71 -4.79 4.89 -8.18
C PHE A 71 -5.57 5.56 -9.32
N VAL A 72 -6.55 4.84 -9.84
CA VAL A 72 -7.47 5.34 -10.85
C VAL A 72 -8.85 5.44 -10.24
N ALA A 73 -9.43 6.63 -10.32
CA ALA A 73 -10.71 6.93 -9.70
C ALA A 73 -11.65 7.66 -10.65
N ASN A 74 -12.94 7.52 -10.38
CA ASN A 74 -14.00 8.32 -10.99
C ASN A 74 -14.84 8.98 -9.89
N GLN A 75 -16.00 9.54 -10.26
CA GLN A 75 -16.92 10.19 -9.31
C GLN A 75 -17.41 9.25 -8.18
N LYS A 76 -17.41 7.93 -8.39
CA LYS A 76 -17.80 6.91 -7.40
C LYS A 76 -16.64 6.46 -6.51
N GLY A 77 -15.44 7.01 -6.69
CA GLY A 77 -14.23 6.65 -5.95
C GLY A 77 -13.22 5.87 -6.78
N VAL A 78 -12.16 5.40 -6.12
CA VAL A 78 -11.11 4.57 -6.71
C VAL A 78 -11.73 3.25 -7.18
N TYR A 79 -11.49 2.89 -8.43
CA TYR A 79 -11.99 1.64 -9.00
C TYR A 79 -10.87 0.73 -9.50
N HIS A 80 -9.65 1.24 -9.60
CA HIS A 80 -8.49 0.46 -9.97
C HIS A 80 -7.25 0.96 -9.20
N VAL A 81 -6.43 0.03 -8.72
CA VAL A 81 -5.17 0.29 -8.03
C VAL A 81 -4.11 -0.66 -8.55
N GLN A 82 -2.99 -0.11 -8.98
CA GLN A 82 -1.79 -0.88 -9.33
C GLN A 82 -0.65 -0.47 -8.43
N GLY A 83 0.20 -1.41 -8.06
CA GLY A 83 1.42 -1.07 -7.35
C GLY A 83 2.44 -2.19 -7.37
N PHE A 84 3.67 -1.84 -7.06
CA PHE A 84 4.70 -2.82 -6.79
C PHE A 84 5.63 -2.37 -5.67
N LYS A 85 6.24 -3.34 -4.99
CA LYS A 85 7.32 -3.13 -4.04
C LYS A 85 8.54 -3.96 -4.45
N ILE A 86 9.71 -3.34 -4.40
CA ILE A 86 11.00 -3.91 -4.79
C ILE A 86 11.73 -4.42 -3.54
N PHE A 87 12.34 -5.60 -3.66
CA PHE A 87 13.13 -6.26 -2.64
C PHE A 87 14.49 -6.67 -3.21
N ASN A 88 15.54 -6.56 -2.40
CA ASN A 88 16.89 -6.98 -2.81
C ASN A 88 17.11 -8.50 -2.72
N ASP A 89 16.24 -9.21 -2.00
CA ASP A 89 16.39 -10.65 -1.77
C ASP A 89 15.02 -11.37 -1.81
N LYS A 90 15.08 -12.63 -2.27
CA LYS A 90 13.90 -13.48 -2.47
C LYS A 90 13.16 -13.78 -1.17
N ASN A 91 13.90 -13.95 -0.07
CA ASN A 91 13.34 -14.35 1.21
C ASN A 91 12.49 -13.23 1.82
N SER A 92 12.95 -11.98 1.73
CA SER A 92 12.20 -10.80 2.14
C SER A 92 10.93 -10.62 1.31
N ALA A 93 11.01 -10.84 0.00
CA ALA A 93 9.83 -10.82 -0.88
C ALA A 93 8.83 -11.92 -0.47
N HIS A 94 9.26 -13.18 -0.34
CA HIS A 94 8.38 -14.27 0.11
C HIS A 94 7.76 -14.02 1.49
N LYS A 95 8.54 -13.55 2.46
CA LYS A 95 8.04 -13.23 3.81
C LYS A 95 6.96 -12.16 3.75
N THR A 96 7.16 -11.14 2.90
CA THR A 96 6.20 -10.05 2.72
C THR A 96 4.94 -10.53 2.00
N MET A 97 5.07 -11.33 0.95
CA MET A 97 3.96 -11.94 0.24
C MET A 97 3.11 -12.81 1.19
N ASN A 98 3.74 -13.71 1.95
CA ASN A 98 3.03 -14.59 2.88
C ASN A 98 2.30 -13.81 3.97
N LYS A 99 2.93 -12.73 4.48
CA LYS A 99 2.28 -11.83 5.43
C LYS A 99 1.06 -11.14 4.81
N LEU A 100 1.20 -10.63 3.58
CA LEU A 100 0.12 -9.98 2.85
C LEU A 100 -1.07 -10.94 2.64
N LEU A 101 -0.80 -12.16 2.15
CA LEU A 101 -1.83 -13.20 1.97
C LEU A 101 -2.52 -13.56 3.29
N ALA A 102 -1.76 -13.72 4.37
CA ALA A 102 -2.33 -13.98 5.70
C ALA A 102 -3.21 -12.83 6.19
N ASP A 103 -2.80 -11.59 5.98
CA ASP A 103 -3.59 -10.41 6.36
C ASP A 103 -4.85 -10.26 5.50
N CYS A 104 -4.79 -10.58 4.20
CA CYS A 104 -5.96 -10.67 3.33
C CYS A 104 -6.93 -11.76 3.78
N SER A 105 -6.43 -12.94 4.12
CA SER A 105 -7.26 -14.05 4.63
C SER A 105 -7.99 -13.65 5.91
N LYS A 106 -7.32 -13.00 6.86
CA LYS A 106 -7.95 -12.45 8.08
C LYS A 106 -9.02 -11.42 7.79
N LYS A 107 -8.89 -10.66 6.69
CA LYS A 107 -9.89 -9.68 6.24
C LYS A 107 -11.04 -10.31 5.43
N GLY A 108 -11.07 -11.63 5.30
CA GLY A 108 -12.15 -12.35 4.61
C GLY A 108 -11.99 -12.42 3.09
N PHE A 109 -10.79 -12.17 2.55
CA PHE A 109 -10.53 -12.48 1.15
C PHE A 109 -10.48 -13.99 0.94
N LYS A 110 -11.19 -14.49 -0.07
CA LYS A 110 -10.95 -15.81 -0.63
C LYS A 110 -9.71 -15.75 -1.51
N ILE A 111 -8.75 -16.64 -1.26
CA ILE A 111 -7.49 -16.71 -1.99
C ILE A 111 -7.56 -17.93 -2.92
N ASP A 112 -7.28 -17.70 -4.20
CA ASP A 112 -7.12 -18.71 -5.24
C ASP A 112 -5.66 -18.70 -5.71
N THR A 113 -4.98 -19.83 -5.61
CA THR A 113 -3.55 -19.93 -5.89
C THR A 113 -3.37 -20.43 -7.32
N LEU A 114 -2.89 -19.56 -8.21
CA LEU A 114 -2.57 -19.94 -9.59
C LEU A 114 -1.23 -20.70 -9.63
N ASN A 115 -0.23 -20.20 -8.90
CA ASN A 115 1.05 -20.87 -8.68
C ASN A 115 1.71 -20.35 -7.39
N VAL A 116 2.92 -20.82 -7.07
CA VAL A 116 3.65 -20.45 -5.84
C VAL A 116 4.00 -18.96 -5.71
N SER A 117 3.87 -18.21 -6.80
CA SER A 117 4.23 -16.80 -6.91
C SER A 117 3.06 -15.92 -7.38
N GLU A 118 1.87 -16.47 -7.61
CA GLU A 118 0.73 -15.73 -8.17
C GLU A 118 -0.60 -16.18 -7.57
N PHE A 119 -1.37 -15.20 -7.11
CA PHE A 119 -2.58 -15.41 -6.32
C PHE A 119 -3.68 -14.45 -6.77
N ASP A 120 -4.87 -14.98 -7.00
CA ASP A 120 -6.08 -14.19 -7.19
C ASP A 120 -6.87 -14.15 -5.89
N LEU A 121 -7.19 -12.95 -5.43
CA LEU A 121 -7.88 -12.71 -4.17
C LEU A 121 -9.21 -12.02 -4.44
N ARG A 122 -10.24 -12.46 -3.73
CA ARG A 122 -11.60 -11.95 -3.89
C ARG A 122 -12.22 -11.62 -2.54
N ALA A 123 -12.69 -10.39 -2.38
CA ALA A 123 -13.56 -9.97 -1.29
C ALA A 123 -14.81 -9.29 -1.87
N LYS A 124 -15.73 -8.87 -0.98
CA LYS A 124 -16.93 -8.14 -1.40
C LYS A 124 -16.53 -6.92 -2.24
N ASN A 125 -16.94 -6.92 -3.51
CA ASN A 125 -16.71 -5.86 -4.50
C ASN A 125 -15.24 -5.56 -4.84
N ILE A 126 -14.30 -6.46 -4.52
CA ILE A 126 -12.87 -6.28 -4.81
C ILE A 126 -12.29 -7.58 -5.38
N GLU A 127 -11.51 -7.43 -6.45
CA GLU A 127 -10.64 -8.46 -7.01
C GLU A 127 -9.20 -7.96 -7.01
N VAL A 128 -8.27 -8.81 -6.62
CA VAL A 128 -6.85 -8.46 -6.49
C VAL A 128 -6.00 -9.60 -7.05
N ASN A 129 -5.18 -9.33 -8.04
CA ASN A 129 -4.08 -10.20 -8.41
C ASN A 129 -2.82 -9.76 -7.64
N ILE A 130 -2.13 -10.72 -7.05
CA ILE A 130 -0.85 -10.50 -6.37
C ILE A 130 0.17 -11.46 -6.98
N SER A 131 1.25 -10.91 -7.53
CA SER A 131 2.31 -11.68 -8.17
C SER A 131 3.69 -11.33 -7.63
N MET A 132 4.60 -12.30 -7.62
CA MET A 132 6.01 -12.13 -7.28
C MET A 132 6.89 -12.61 -8.41
N PHE A 133 7.88 -11.83 -8.82
CA PHE A 133 8.83 -12.24 -9.84
C PHE A 133 10.20 -11.58 -9.61
N GLU A 134 11.23 -12.15 -10.21
CA GLU A 134 12.55 -11.54 -10.29
C GLU A 134 12.64 -10.70 -11.56
N ASN A 135 13.04 -9.45 -11.43
CA ASN A 135 13.29 -8.56 -12.55
C ASN A 135 14.65 -8.92 -13.17
N PRO A 136 14.70 -9.39 -14.43
CA PRO A 136 15.93 -9.91 -15.03
C PRO A 136 16.98 -8.81 -15.29
N HIS A 137 16.58 -7.53 -15.30
CA HIS A 137 17.49 -6.41 -15.55
C HIS A 137 18.10 -5.86 -14.26
N SER A 138 17.32 -5.82 -13.18
CA SER A 138 17.79 -5.27 -11.90
C SER A 138 18.27 -6.34 -10.91
N HIS A 139 17.98 -7.61 -11.18
CA HIS A 139 18.19 -8.75 -10.26
C HIS A 139 17.54 -8.54 -8.90
N LYS A 140 16.43 -7.79 -8.88
CA LYS A 140 15.61 -7.55 -7.69
C LYS A 140 14.30 -8.31 -7.79
N TYR A 141 13.70 -8.57 -6.65
CA TYR A 141 12.40 -9.22 -6.55
C TYR A 141 11.31 -8.15 -6.45
N GLU A 142 10.21 -8.33 -7.15
CA GLU A 142 9.07 -7.43 -7.12
C GLU A 142 7.83 -8.18 -6.66
N ILE A 143 7.08 -7.60 -5.72
CA ILE A 143 5.70 -7.98 -5.46
C ILE A 143 4.81 -6.96 -6.15
N LYS A 144 4.03 -7.40 -7.12
CA LYS A 144 3.03 -6.60 -7.83
C LYS A 144 1.64 -6.86 -7.28
N ILE A 145 0.84 -5.83 -7.28
CA ILE A 145 -0.58 -5.86 -6.98
C ILE A 145 -1.32 -5.17 -8.10
N ASP A 146 -2.37 -5.82 -8.59
CA ASP A 146 -3.34 -5.24 -9.50
C ASP A 146 -4.75 -5.49 -8.95
N ALA A 147 -5.48 -4.43 -8.60
CA ALA A 147 -6.74 -4.52 -7.87
C ALA A 147 -7.85 -3.73 -8.52
N PHE A 148 -9.00 -4.36 -8.72
CA PHE A 148 -10.18 -3.78 -9.35
C PHE A 148 -11.39 -3.81 -8.42
N LYS A 149 -12.21 -2.77 -8.55
CA LYS A 149 -13.59 -2.81 -8.04
C LYS A 149 -14.40 -3.74 -8.91
N ARG A 150 -15.05 -4.73 -8.31
CA ARG A 150 -16.03 -5.56 -9.00
C ARG A 150 -17.39 -4.88 -8.94
N GLU A 151 -18.07 -4.77 -10.07
CA GLU A 151 -19.51 -4.51 -10.07
C GLU A 151 -20.21 -5.80 -9.61
N GLY A 152 -21.05 -5.66 -8.59
CA GLY A 152 -21.82 -6.76 -8.01
C GLY A 152 -23.20 -6.82 -8.62
#